data_AF-W2T5Z3-F1
#
_entry.id   AF-W2T5Z3-F1
#
_cell.length_a   1.000
_cell.length_b   1.000
_cell.length_c   1.000
_cell.angle_alpha   90.00
_cell.angle_beta   90.00
_cell.angle_gamma   90.00
#
_symmetry.space_group_name_H-M   'P 1'
#
loop_
_entity.id
_entity.type
_entity.pdbx_description
1 polymer ?
#
loop_
_entity_poly.entity_id
_entity_poly.type
_entity_poly.pdbx_seq_one_letter_code
_entity_poly.pdbx_strand_id
1 'polypeptide(L)'
;MSSSRRKMEMKVKEVEEKEVELCLTHLRFLSKFYITIIENKQAQMNMAHAQFLADRDDLNAYQEWTSAKSKILDLYEYWLRELLNLTLVDDIRAICMHQMMAADCYWFLAKMHRPASHSGHSNYEMACRCMEKIVRALIECLPQQNTFFIYLIRKYSLLVLDYSKAAELFEANQLPVTGFLRTCSKQTLNCAAPVYRCVEDTSTNY
;
A
#
# COMPACT_ATOMS: atom_id res chain seq x y z
N MET A 1 -37.73 -16.83 -24.87
CA MET A 1 -36.59 -17.19 -24.00
C MET A 1 -37.13 -17.93 -22.78
N SER A 2 -36.70 -19.17 -22.53
CA SER A 2 -37.33 -20.09 -21.55
C SER A 2 -37.02 -19.73 -20.08
N SER A 3 -38.05 -19.76 -19.22
CA SER A 3 -37.99 -19.52 -17.77
C SER A 3 -36.85 -20.26 -17.05
N SER A 4 -36.50 -21.48 -17.49
CA SER A 4 -35.40 -22.27 -16.93
C SER A 4 -34.01 -21.66 -17.16
N ARG A 5 -33.79 -20.93 -18.26
CA ARG A 5 -32.50 -20.30 -18.57
C ARG A 5 -32.22 -19.12 -17.64
N ARG A 6 -33.25 -18.28 -17.42
CA ARG A 6 -33.19 -17.17 -16.44
C ARG A 6 -32.97 -17.66 -15.01
N LYS A 7 -33.61 -18.77 -14.61
CA LYS A 7 -33.39 -19.38 -13.27
C LYS A 7 -31.95 -19.89 -13.10
N MET A 8 -31.35 -20.43 -14.15
CA MET A 8 -29.96 -20.88 -14.12
C MET A 8 -28.99 -19.70 -14.07
N GLU A 9 -29.19 -18.66 -14.89
CA GLU A 9 -28.40 -17.42 -14.88
C GLU A 9 -28.41 -16.74 -13.50
N MET A 10 -29.57 -16.68 -12.83
CA MET A 10 -29.66 -16.15 -11.47
C MET A 10 -28.85 -16.98 -10.46
N LYS A 11 -28.89 -18.32 -10.55
CA LYS A 11 -28.12 -19.19 -9.65
C LYS A 11 -26.62 -19.08 -9.88
N VAL A 12 -26.18 -18.93 -11.12
CA VAL A 12 -24.76 -18.72 -11.44
C VAL A 12 -24.27 -17.40 -10.83
N LYS A 13 -25.03 -16.32 -11.02
CA LYS A 13 -24.71 -15.01 -10.44
C LYS A 13 -24.65 -15.06 -8.90
N GLU A 14 -25.57 -15.79 -8.26
CA GLU A 14 -25.55 -15.97 -6.80
C GLU A 14 -24.29 -16.71 -6.31
N VAL A 15 -23.80 -17.68 -7.08
CA VAL A 15 -22.54 -18.38 -6.76
C VAL A 15 -21.35 -17.45 -6.93
N GLU A 16 -21.28 -16.69 -8.03
CA GLU A 16 -20.21 -15.71 -8.28
C GLU A 16 -20.16 -14.65 -7.17
N GLU A 17 -21.30 -14.11 -6.75
CA GLU A 17 -21.39 -13.14 -5.64
C GLU A 17 -20.85 -13.73 -4.33
N LYS A 18 -21.16 -15.00 -4.02
CA LYS A 18 -20.65 -15.69 -2.83
C LYS A 18 -19.15 -15.96 -2.89
N GLU A 19 -18.62 -16.33 -4.06
CA GLU A 19 -17.18 -16.51 -4.27
C GLU A 19 -16.41 -15.22 -4.05
N VAL A 20 -16.95 -14.09 -4.55
CA VAL A 20 -16.37 -12.77 -4.33
C VAL A 20 -16.37 -12.40 -2.85
N GLU A 21 -17.50 -12.57 -2.13
CA GLU A 21 -17.55 -12.25 -0.71
C GLU A 21 -16.64 -13.15 0.14
N LEU A 22 -16.47 -14.42 -0.23
CA LEU A 22 -15.50 -15.31 0.39
C LEU A 22 -14.06 -14.82 0.15
N CYS A 23 -13.73 -14.43 -1.08
CA CYS A 23 -12.43 -13.88 -1.43
C CYS A 23 -12.12 -12.61 -0.62
N LEU A 24 -13.07 -11.66 -0.55
CA LEU A 24 -12.93 -10.44 0.24
C LEU A 24 -12.74 -10.72 1.73
N THR A 25 -13.47 -11.71 2.26
CA THR A 25 -13.33 -12.13 3.66
C THR A 25 -11.95 -12.70 3.93
N HIS A 26 -11.43 -13.55 3.05
CA HIS A 26 -10.08 -14.08 3.16
C HIS A 26 -9.00 -12.99 3.07
N LEU A 27 -9.12 -12.04 2.12
CA LEU A 27 -8.19 -10.92 2.01
C LEU A 27 -8.20 -10.04 3.27
N ARG A 28 -9.38 -9.76 3.84
CA ARG A 28 -9.53 -9.03 5.11
C ARG A 28 -8.88 -9.76 6.28
N PHE A 29 -9.11 -11.06 6.37
CA PHE A 29 -8.50 -11.89 7.40
C PHE A 29 -6.97 -11.86 7.29
N LEU A 30 -6.43 -12.10 6.09
CA LEU A 30 -5.00 -12.09 5.81
C LEU A 30 -4.39 -10.72 6.15
N SER A 31 -5.01 -9.63 5.71
CA SER A 31 -4.59 -8.27 6.04
C SER A 31 -4.47 -8.05 7.55
N LYS A 32 -5.54 -8.38 8.29
CA LYS A 32 -5.55 -8.23 9.74
C LYS A 32 -4.50 -9.11 10.42
N PHE A 33 -4.38 -10.36 9.99
CA PHE A 33 -3.43 -11.33 10.55
C PHE A 33 -1.99 -10.83 10.43
N TYR A 34 -1.55 -10.44 9.22
CA TYR A 34 -0.19 -9.96 9.00
C TYR A 34 0.06 -8.63 9.70
N ILE A 35 -0.88 -7.67 9.63
CA ILE A 35 -0.77 -6.39 10.34
C ILE A 35 -0.54 -6.62 11.83
N THR A 36 -1.35 -7.47 12.48
CA THR A 36 -1.20 -7.75 13.92
C THR A 36 0.16 -8.37 14.27
N ILE A 37 0.65 -9.32 13.47
CA ILE A 37 1.97 -9.92 13.69
C ILE A 37 3.07 -8.86 13.56
N ILE A 38 2.99 -8.03 12.52
CA ILE A 38 3.96 -6.99 12.22
C ILE A 38 3.96 -5.92 13.31
N GLU A 39 2.80 -5.40 13.72
CA GLU A 39 2.68 -4.38 14.77
C GLU A 39 3.27 -4.86 16.09
N ASN A 40 3.00 -6.12 16.47
CA ASN A 40 3.59 -6.72 17.67
C ASN A 40 5.12 -6.80 17.58
N LYS A 41 5.67 -7.15 16.41
CA LYS A 41 7.12 -7.19 16.20
C LYS A 41 7.73 -5.79 16.15
N GLN A 42 7.05 -4.82 15.55
CA GLN A 42 7.48 -3.41 15.54
C GLN A 42 7.50 -2.82 16.94
N ALA A 43 6.53 -3.14 17.79
CA ALA A 43 6.55 -2.72 19.20
C ALA A 43 7.78 -3.25 19.93
N GLN A 44 8.11 -4.55 19.77
CA GLN A 44 9.32 -5.16 20.32
C GLN A 44 10.60 -4.48 19.80
N MET A 45 10.67 -4.26 18.48
CA MET A 45 11.80 -3.56 17.84
C MET A 45 11.99 -2.15 18.39
N ASN A 46 10.90 -1.39 18.55
CA ASN A 46 10.95 0.00 19.02
C ASN A 46 11.37 0.08 20.49
N MET A 47 10.95 -0.89 21.33
CA MET A 47 11.39 -0.97 22.72
C MET A 47 12.90 -1.24 22.81
N ALA A 48 13.41 -2.23 22.09
CA ALA A 48 14.84 -2.54 22.05
C ALA A 48 15.66 -1.37 21.49
N HIS A 49 15.16 -0.70 20.45
CA HIS A 49 15.80 0.51 19.91
C HIS A 49 15.86 1.63 20.96
N ALA A 50 14.77 1.89 21.69
CA ALA A 50 14.75 2.90 22.74
C ALA A 50 15.73 2.59 23.89
N GLN A 51 15.84 1.31 24.28
CA GLN A 51 16.84 0.85 25.26
C GLN A 51 18.26 1.10 24.76
N PHE A 52 18.56 0.73 23.52
CA PHE A 52 19.88 0.99 22.91
C PHE A 52 20.17 2.50 22.73
N LEU A 53 19.16 3.33 22.51
CA LEU A 53 19.35 4.79 22.47
C LEU A 53 19.63 5.37 23.85
N ALA A 54 19.08 4.77 24.90
CA ALA A 54 19.30 5.18 26.29
C ALA A 54 20.67 4.73 26.81
N ASP A 55 21.13 3.55 26.40
CA ASP A 55 22.46 3.02 26.68
C ASP A 55 23.08 2.42 25.41
N ARG A 56 24.07 3.13 24.86
CA ARG A 56 24.77 2.74 23.62
C ARG A 56 25.72 1.57 23.81
N ASP A 57 26.06 1.23 25.05
CA ASP A 57 26.92 0.10 25.38
C ASP A 57 26.10 -1.19 25.62
N ASP A 58 24.75 -1.09 25.64
CA ASP A 58 23.86 -2.24 25.70
C ASP A 58 23.82 -2.99 24.35
N LEU A 59 24.83 -3.84 24.16
CA LEU A 59 24.95 -4.71 22.99
C LEU A 59 23.82 -5.72 22.86
N ASN A 60 23.15 -6.09 23.97
CA ASN A 60 22.00 -6.99 23.91
C ASN A 60 20.81 -6.26 23.29
N ALA A 61 20.52 -5.03 23.73
CA ALA A 61 19.47 -4.20 23.13
C ALA A 61 19.74 -3.93 21.64
N TYR A 62 21.00 -3.72 21.25
CA TYR A 62 21.38 -3.59 19.84
C TYR A 62 21.11 -4.87 19.03
N GLN A 63 21.49 -6.04 19.56
CA GLN A 63 21.25 -7.33 18.92
C GLN A 63 19.75 -7.63 18.80
N GLU A 64 18.98 -7.38 19.85
CA GLU A 64 17.53 -7.55 19.84
C GLU A 64 16.87 -6.63 18.81
N TRP A 65 17.26 -5.35 18.78
CA TRP A 65 16.77 -4.39 17.80
C TRP A 65 17.06 -4.82 16.36
N THR A 66 18.31 -5.18 16.05
CA THR A 66 18.72 -5.60 14.70
C THR A 66 18.09 -6.92 14.28
N SER A 67 17.98 -7.89 15.20
CA SER A 67 17.30 -9.18 14.97
C SER A 67 15.81 -8.99 14.72
N ALA A 68 15.13 -8.17 15.53
CA ALA A 68 13.72 -7.85 15.34
C ALA A 68 13.48 -7.15 14.00
N LYS A 69 14.36 -6.21 13.63
CA LYS A 69 14.33 -5.54 12.33
C LYS A 69 14.43 -6.53 11.17
N SER A 70 15.38 -7.47 11.21
CA SER A 70 15.54 -8.50 10.18
C SER A 70 14.29 -9.37 10.05
N LYS A 71 13.74 -9.84 11.18
CA LYS A 71 12.53 -10.69 11.17
C LYS A 71 11.31 -9.98 10.58
N ILE A 72 11.17 -8.67 10.82
CA ILE A 72 10.09 -7.87 10.23
C ILE A 72 10.28 -7.76 8.71
N LEU A 73 11.51 -7.55 8.24
CA LEU A 73 11.82 -7.53 6.81
C LEU A 73 11.45 -8.86 6.15
N ASP A 74 11.91 -9.98 6.71
CA ASP A 74 11.61 -11.32 6.21
C ASP A 74 10.10 -11.58 6.13
N LEU A 75 9.33 -11.11 7.13
CA LEU A 75 7.87 -11.22 7.14
C LEU A 75 7.21 -10.42 6.02
N TYR A 76 7.67 -9.19 5.75
CA TYR A 76 7.14 -8.38 4.66
C TYR A 76 7.51 -8.93 3.28
N GLU A 77 8.72 -9.47 3.12
CA GLU A 77 9.14 -10.13 1.87
C GLU A 77 8.35 -11.41 1.63
N TYR A 78 8.21 -12.24 2.66
CA TYR A 78 7.36 -13.43 2.60
C TYR A 78 5.93 -13.05 2.22
N TRP A 79 5.36 -12.05 2.90
CA TRP A 79 3.99 -11.67 2.66
C TRP A 79 3.77 -11.11 1.25
N LEU A 80 4.68 -10.27 0.78
CA LEU A 80 4.65 -9.77 -0.58
C LEU A 80 4.70 -10.90 -1.61
N ARG A 81 5.56 -11.90 -1.40
CA ARG A 81 5.64 -13.07 -2.29
C ARG A 81 4.32 -13.83 -2.34
N GLU A 82 3.70 -14.09 -1.20
CA GLU A 82 2.40 -14.76 -1.14
C GLU A 82 1.31 -13.95 -1.84
N LEU A 83 1.29 -12.62 -1.67
CA LEU A 83 0.38 -11.74 -2.40
C LEU A 83 0.58 -11.82 -3.90
N LEU A 84 1.81 -11.82 -4.39
CA LEU A 84 2.09 -11.90 -5.84
C LEU A 84 1.69 -13.23 -6.46
N ASN A 85 1.66 -14.31 -5.67
CA ASN A 85 1.24 -15.65 -6.11
C ASN A 85 -0.28 -15.89 -5.96
N LEU A 86 -1.01 -14.96 -5.35
CA LEU A 86 -2.43 -15.11 -5.09
C LEU A 86 -3.25 -14.91 -6.38
N THR A 87 -4.08 -15.90 -6.71
CA THR A 87 -5.06 -15.76 -7.81
C THR A 87 -6.30 -15.04 -7.29
N LEU A 88 -6.66 -13.93 -7.95
CA LEU A 88 -7.79 -13.11 -7.57
C LEU A 88 -9.01 -13.41 -8.43
N VAL A 89 -10.19 -13.26 -7.83
CA VAL A 89 -11.44 -13.10 -8.57
C VAL A 89 -11.45 -11.76 -9.28
N ASP A 90 -12.09 -11.69 -10.45
CA ASP A 90 -12.22 -10.45 -11.24
C ASP A 90 -13.29 -9.52 -10.64
N ASP A 91 -13.03 -9.04 -9.42
CA ASP A 91 -13.84 -8.05 -8.72
C ASP A 91 -12.96 -6.86 -8.32
N ILE A 92 -13.44 -5.66 -8.63
CA ILE A 92 -12.70 -4.42 -8.40
C ILE A 92 -12.31 -4.22 -6.93
N ARG A 93 -13.13 -4.66 -5.97
CA ARG A 93 -12.87 -4.54 -4.54
C ARG A 93 -11.76 -5.50 -4.12
N ALA A 94 -11.77 -6.72 -4.64
CA ALA A 94 -10.73 -7.72 -4.38
C ALA A 94 -9.39 -7.27 -4.96
N ILE A 95 -9.39 -6.77 -6.20
CA ILE A 95 -8.21 -6.20 -6.86
C ILE A 95 -7.68 -5.01 -6.06
N CYS A 96 -8.54 -4.06 -5.67
CA CYS A 96 -8.10 -2.88 -4.91
C CYS A 96 -7.52 -3.27 -3.56
N MET A 97 -8.14 -4.22 -2.86
CA MET A 97 -7.65 -4.69 -1.57
C MET A 97 -6.29 -5.36 -1.69
N HIS A 98 -6.12 -6.25 -2.67
CA HIS A 98 -4.84 -6.89 -2.96
C HIS A 98 -3.75 -5.88 -3.30
N GLN A 99 -4.02 -4.94 -4.20
CA GLN A 99 -3.06 -3.91 -4.59
C GLN A 99 -2.68 -3.01 -3.41
N MET A 100 -3.63 -2.70 -2.52
CA MET A 100 -3.36 -1.88 -1.33
C MET A 100 -2.40 -2.59 -0.37
N MET A 101 -2.60 -3.89 -0.16
CA MET A 101 -1.73 -4.72 0.69
C MET A 101 -0.34 -4.89 0.07
N ALA A 102 -0.25 -5.08 -1.24
CA ALA A 102 1.02 -5.13 -1.95
C ALA A 102 1.76 -3.78 -1.87
N ALA A 103 1.06 -2.66 -2.06
CA ALA A 103 1.62 -1.32 -1.93
C ALA A 103 2.21 -1.08 -0.54
N ASP A 104 1.51 -1.50 0.51
CA ASP A 104 1.98 -1.38 1.90
C ASP A 104 3.26 -2.18 2.15
N CYS A 105 3.36 -3.39 1.58
CA CYS A 105 4.56 -4.21 1.68
C CYS A 105 5.74 -3.57 0.95
N TYR A 106 5.54 -3.20 -0.31
CA TYR A 106 6.56 -2.52 -1.11
C TYR A 106 7.04 -1.23 -0.43
N TRP A 107 6.13 -0.38 0.03
CA TRP A 107 6.49 0.89 0.66
C TRP A 107 7.24 0.68 1.99
N PHE A 108 6.86 -0.32 2.78
CA PHE A 108 7.59 -0.65 3.99
C PHE A 108 9.02 -1.11 3.68
N LEU A 109 9.17 -2.10 2.79
CA LEU A 109 10.48 -2.61 2.39
C LEU A 109 11.37 -1.49 1.82
N ALA A 110 10.80 -0.59 1.02
CA ALA A 110 11.51 0.58 0.49
C ALA A 110 12.10 1.49 1.58
N LYS A 111 11.36 1.74 2.67
CA LYS A 111 11.83 2.57 3.78
C LYS A 111 12.94 1.90 4.58
N MET A 112 12.94 0.57 4.63
CA MET A 112 13.86 -0.20 5.45
C MET A 112 15.17 -0.56 4.73
N HIS A 113 15.10 -0.81 3.42
CA HIS A 113 16.26 -0.99 2.54
C HIS A 113 16.65 0.38 1.96
N ARG A 114 17.53 1.10 2.66
CA ARG A 114 17.86 2.51 2.37
C ARG A 114 18.52 2.85 1.01
N PRO A 115 18.91 1.97 0.08
CA PRO A 115 19.22 2.42 -1.28
C PRO A 115 17.97 2.35 -2.17
N ALA A 116 17.43 3.52 -2.53
CA ALA A 116 16.35 3.67 -3.51
C ALA A 116 16.73 3.20 -4.93
N SER A 117 18.01 2.87 -5.16
CA SER A 117 18.52 2.34 -6.41
C SER A 117 18.83 0.85 -6.29
N HIS A 118 17.98 0.04 -6.87
CA HIS A 118 18.45 -1.08 -7.67
C HIS A 118 18.21 -0.69 -9.13
N SER A 119 19.03 -1.17 -10.06
CA SER A 119 18.92 -0.90 -11.50
C SER A 119 17.72 -1.63 -12.15
N GLY A 120 16.60 -1.67 -11.44
CA GLY A 120 15.32 -2.32 -11.73
C GLY A 120 14.29 -1.86 -10.70
N HIS A 121 13.00 -1.91 -11.04
CA HIS A 121 11.89 -1.26 -10.33
C HIS A 121 12.06 -1.19 -8.81
N SER A 122 12.33 0.00 -8.28
CA SER A 122 12.51 0.20 -6.83
C SER A 122 11.22 -0.19 -6.11
N ASN A 123 11.33 -0.64 -4.86
CA ASN A 123 10.15 -0.93 -4.04
C ASN A 123 9.21 0.30 -3.92
N TYR A 124 9.76 1.51 -3.94
CA TYR A 124 8.94 2.73 -4.04
C TYR A 124 8.15 2.81 -5.36
N GLU A 125 8.80 2.55 -6.51
CA GLU A 125 8.14 2.54 -7.81
C GLU A 125 7.01 1.50 -7.86
N MET A 126 7.26 0.29 -7.35
CA MET A 126 6.28 -0.79 -7.30
C MET A 126 5.08 -0.43 -6.40
N ALA A 127 5.33 0.18 -5.24
CA ALA A 127 4.27 0.69 -4.39
C ALA A 127 3.41 1.74 -5.12
N CYS A 128 4.04 2.68 -5.85
CA CYS A 128 3.32 3.69 -6.61
C CYS A 128 2.44 3.06 -7.69
N ARG A 129 2.97 2.10 -8.45
CA ARG A 129 2.22 1.38 -9.49
C ARG A 129 0.99 0.66 -8.92
N CYS A 130 1.10 0.05 -7.74
CA CYS A 130 -0.04 -0.55 -7.06
C CYS A 130 -1.11 0.51 -6.72
N MET A 131 -0.71 1.64 -6.15
CA MET A 131 -1.65 2.73 -5.82
C MET A 131 -2.29 3.34 -7.08
N GLU A 132 -1.55 3.52 -8.16
CA GLU A 132 -2.08 4.03 -9.43
C GLU A 132 -3.13 3.10 -10.03
N LYS A 133 -2.94 1.77 -9.94
CA LYS A 133 -3.95 0.80 -10.37
C LYS A 133 -5.25 0.95 -9.59
N ILE A 134 -5.17 1.14 -8.27
CA ILE A 134 -6.34 1.35 -7.41
C ILE A 134 -7.05 2.65 -7.81
N VAL A 135 -6.30 3.77 -7.90
CA VAL A 135 -6.87 5.07 -8.23
C VAL A 135 -7.54 5.03 -9.61
N ARG A 136 -6.89 4.43 -10.62
CA ARG A 136 -7.47 4.30 -11.97
C ARG A 136 -8.74 3.47 -11.97
N ALA A 137 -8.79 2.38 -11.19
CA ALA A 137 -9.97 1.55 -11.10
C ALA A 137 -11.14 2.31 -10.44
N LEU A 138 -10.86 3.14 -9.43
CA LEU A 138 -11.90 3.75 -8.61
C LEU A 138 -12.31 5.17 -9.01
N ILE A 139 -11.51 5.88 -9.82
CA ILE A 139 -11.75 7.30 -10.14
C ILE A 139 -13.09 7.54 -10.85
N GLU A 140 -13.55 6.58 -11.64
CA GLU A 140 -14.86 6.64 -12.33
C GLU A 140 -15.98 5.99 -11.51
N CYS A 141 -15.63 5.13 -10.54
CA CYS A 141 -16.60 4.35 -9.77
C CYS A 141 -17.03 5.02 -8.45
N LEU A 142 -16.20 5.89 -7.87
CA LEU A 142 -16.47 6.53 -6.59
C LEU A 142 -16.64 8.05 -6.74
N PRO A 143 -17.60 8.66 -6.03
CA PRO A 143 -17.66 10.11 -5.92
C PRO A 143 -16.34 10.66 -5.35
N GLN A 144 -15.88 11.82 -5.84
CA GLN A 144 -14.62 12.43 -5.38
C GLN A 144 -14.62 12.76 -3.88
N GLN A 145 -15.80 12.93 -3.28
CA GLN A 145 -15.99 13.19 -1.84
C GLN A 145 -16.05 11.90 -1.01
N ASN A 146 -15.93 10.73 -1.63
CA ASN A 146 -15.93 9.46 -0.92
C ASN A 146 -14.73 9.39 0.03
N THR A 147 -14.98 9.15 1.32
CA THR A 147 -13.96 9.14 2.37
C THR A 147 -12.83 8.15 2.10
N PHE A 148 -13.16 6.97 1.54
CA PHE A 148 -12.15 5.98 1.18
C PHE A 148 -11.29 6.45 0.01
N PHE A 149 -11.89 7.06 -1.01
CA PHE A 149 -11.15 7.63 -2.12
C PHE A 149 -10.21 8.76 -1.67
N ILE A 150 -10.67 9.65 -0.78
CA ILE A 150 -9.82 10.71 -0.18
C ILE A 150 -8.67 10.10 0.61
N TYR A 151 -8.92 9.05 1.41
CA TYR A 151 -7.88 8.33 2.13
C TYR A 151 -6.83 7.75 1.18
N LEU A 152 -7.25 7.12 0.08
CA LEU A 152 -6.34 6.57 -0.93
C LEU A 152 -5.45 7.65 -1.57
N ILE A 153 -6.03 8.79 -1.95
CA ILE A 153 -5.27 9.91 -2.52
C ILE A 153 -4.24 10.43 -1.51
N ARG A 154 -4.62 10.65 -0.24
CA ARG A 154 -3.68 11.08 0.81
C ARG A 154 -2.55 10.07 1.00
N LYS A 155 -2.88 8.78 1.05
CA LYS A 155 -1.90 7.70 1.18
C LYS A 155 -0.93 7.68 -0.01
N TYR A 156 -1.46 7.82 -1.22
CA TYR A 156 -0.64 7.87 -2.44
C TYR A 156 0.29 9.09 -2.46
N SER A 157 -0.20 10.27 -2.09
CA SER A 157 0.62 11.48 -1.98
C SER A 157 1.79 11.32 -1.01
N LEU A 158 1.55 10.71 0.16
CA LEU A 158 2.61 10.45 1.14
C LEU A 158 3.68 9.49 0.59
N LEU A 159 3.26 8.45 -0.11
CA LEU A 159 4.19 7.52 -0.76
C LEU A 159 5.06 8.21 -1.82
N VAL A 160 4.47 9.06 -2.67
CA VAL A 160 5.21 9.83 -3.68
C VAL A 160 6.20 10.79 -3.04
N LEU A 161 5.82 11.44 -1.94
CA LEU A 161 6.72 12.31 -1.18
C LEU A 161 7.90 11.54 -0.57
N ASP A 162 7.65 10.38 0.03
CA ASP A 162 8.71 9.53 0.56
C ASP A 162 9.66 9.05 -0.54
N TYR A 163 9.12 8.65 -1.70
CA TYR A 163 9.94 8.27 -2.84
C TYR A 163 10.79 9.44 -3.34
N SER A 164 10.21 10.64 -3.47
CA SER A 164 10.93 11.83 -3.92
C SER A 164 12.10 12.16 -2.99
N LYS A 165 11.88 12.13 -1.67
CA LYS A 165 12.96 12.31 -0.67
C LYS A 165 14.05 11.25 -0.79
N ALA A 166 13.67 10.00 -1.00
CA ALA A 166 14.62 8.91 -1.15
C ALA A 166 15.44 9.03 -2.45
N ALA A 167 14.83 9.54 -3.53
CA ALA A 167 15.49 9.83 -4.79
C ALA A 167 16.44 11.04 -4.68
N GLU A 168 16.03 12.13 -4.02
CA GLU A 168 16.89 13.31 -3.78
C GLU A 168 18.13 12.96 -2.95
N LEU A 169 17.97 12.16 -1.90
CA LEU A 169 19.10 11.64 -1.11
C LEU A 169 20.07 10.77 -1.93
N PHE A 170 19.55 10.13 -2.99
CA PHE A 170 20.35 9.34 -3.92
C PHE A 170 21.05 10.23 -4.96
N GLU A 171 20.34 11.20 -5.55
CA GLU A 171 20.89 12.15 -6.54
C GLU A 171 21.99 13.04 -5.93
N ALA A 172 21.86 13.42 -4.66
CA ALA A 172 22.92 14.10 -3.90
C ALA A 172 24.23 13.27 -3.80
N ASN A 173 24.14 11.95 -4.06
CA ASN A 173 25.25 11.00 -3.99
C ASN A 173 25.66 10.38 -5.35
N GLN A 174 24.89 10.56 -6.44
CA GLN A 174 25.26 10.34 -7.86
C GLN A 174 24.02 10.49 -8.81
N LEU A 175 24.18 11.24 -9.94
CA LEU A 175 23.40 11.35 -11.21
C LEU A 175 21.86 11.10 -11.26
N PRO A 176 21.11 11.82 -12.13
CA PRO A 176 19.66 12.07 -11.97
C PRO A 176 18.75 10.86 -12.22
N VAL A 177 17.73 10.70 -11.36
CA VAL A 177 16.67 9.68 -11.43
C VAL A 177 15.44 10.21 -12.18
N THR A 178 15.36 9.75 -13.42
CA THR A 178 14.21 9.33 -14.27
C THR A 178 12.81 9.94 -14.10
N GLY A 179 12.21 10.30 -15.25
CA GLY A 179 10.90 10.97 -15.39
C GLY A 179 9.64 10.30 -14.82
N PHE A 180 9.74 9.14 -14.15
CA PHE A 180 8.59 8.46 -13.53
C PHE A 180 7.96 9.29 -12.40
N LEU A 181 8.77 9.90 -11.52
CA LEU A 181 8.31 10.77 -10.43
C LEU A 181 7.53 11.99 -10.95
N ARG A 182 7.92 12.55 -12.11
CA ARG A 182 7.20 13.68 -12.74
C ARG A 182 5.80 13.29 -13.19
N THR A 183 5.61 12.06 -13.67
CA THR A 183 4.29 11.52 -14.06
C THR A 183 3.41 11.24 -12.85
N CYS A 184 3.94 10.61 -11.80
CA CYS A 184 3.20 10.36 -10.56
C CYS A 184 2.73 11.68 -9.92
N SER A 185 3.63 12.66 -9.79
CA SER A 185 3.31 13.98 -9.23
C SER A 185 2.19 14.68 -9.99
N LYS A 186 2.21 14.66 -11.34
CA LYS A 186 1.12 15.23 -12.16
C LYS A 186 -0.21 14.51 -11.98
N GLN A 187 -0.21 13.18 -11.90
CA GLN A 187 -1.43 12.41 -11.66
C GLN A 187 -2.00 12.67 -10.27
N THR A 188 -1.16 12.67 -9.22
CA THR A 188 -1.58 13.00 -7.85
C THR A 188 -2.16 14.41 -7.78
N LEU A 189 -1.52 15.40 -8.41
CA LEU A 189 -2.02 16.78 -8.45
C LEU A 189 -3.35 16.90 -9.21
N ASN A 190 -3.50 16.23 -10.35
CA ASN A 190 -4.74 16.24 -11.12
C ASN A 190 -5.90 15.53 -10.41
N CYS A 191 -5.62 14.44 -9.67
CA CYS A 191 -6.61 13.73 -8.88
C CYS A 191 -6.96 14.46 -7.56
N ALA A 192 -6.02 15.22 -7.00
CA ALA A 192 -6.22 15.97 -5.76
C ALA A 192 -6.82 17.37 -5.98
N ALA A 193 -6.62 18.00 -7.15
CA ALA A 193 -7.10 19.35 -7.45
C ALA A 193 -8.60 19.58 -7.19
N PRO A 194 -9.54 18.68 -7.54
CA PRO A 194 -10.95 18.87 -7.20
C PRO A 194 -11.26 18.56 -5.72
N VAL A 195 -10.47 17.71 -5.05
CA VAL A 195 -10.63 17.40 -3.63
C VAL A 195 -10.19 18.58 -2.74
N TYR A 196 -9.14 19.30 -3.13
CA TYR A 196 -8.70 20.52 -2.43
C TYR A 196 -9.69 21.70 -2.60
N ARG A 197 -10.34 21.85 -3.77
CA ARG A 197 -11.40 22.86 -3.95
C ARG A 197 -12.62 22.62 -3.06
N CYS A 198 -13.03 21.37 -2.87
CA CYS A 198 -14.18 21.06 -1.99
C CYS A 198 -13.89 21.29 -0.50
N VAL A 199 -12.63 21.27 -0.06
CA VAL A 199 -12.28 21.53 1.35
C VAL A 199 -12.25 23.03 1.64
N GLU A 200 -11.76 23.85 0.70
CA GLU A 200 -11.74 25.31 0.85
C GLU A 200 -13.16 25.93 0.89
N ASP A 201 -14.12 25.38 0.13
CA ASP A 201 -15.52 25.83 0.13
C ASP A 201 -16.31 25.45 1.41
N THR A 202 -15.79 24.52 2.23
CA THR A 202 -16.39 24.16 3.53
C THR A 202 -15.78 24.89 4.73
N SER A 203 -14.68 25.62 4.54
CA SER A 203 -13.97 26.36 5.60
C SER A 203 -14.40 27.83 5.77
N THR A 204 -15.41 28.30 5.02
CA THR A 204 -15.92 29.69 5.09
C THR A 204 -17.27 29.85 5.78
N ASN A 205 -17.80 28.80 6.42
CA ASN A 205 -19.01 28.88 7.24
C ASN A 205 -18.82 28.17 8.58
N TYR A 206 -17.96 28.70 9.46
CA TYR A 206 -18.10 28.70 10.91
C TYR A 206 -17.24 29.81 11.52
#